data_AF-A0A2H5VG41-F1
#
_entry.id   AF-A0A2H5VG41-F1
#
_cell.length_a   1.000
_cell.length_b   1.000
_cell.length_c   1.000
_cell.angle_alpha   90.00
_cell.angle_beta   90.00
_cell.angle_gamma   90.00
#
_symmetry.space_group_name_H-M   'P 1'
#
loop_
_entity.id
_entity.type
_entity.pdbx_description
1 polymer ?
#
loop_
_entity_poly.entity_id
_entity_poly.type
_entity_poly.pdbx_seq_one_letter_code
_entity_poly.pdbx_strand_id
1 'polypeptide(L)'
;MVLYRGRMNKIYNLIKSKSLGDKLKLKLLLILLLLLFPSIAYSQREFNLKKDFGYVGDKVEFQIVKFTPNSSLSIFWKFTNGSLVSLINGKTDSKGELRGNITIPADKGGRKLLLAMDEKGLKANSTFLLLPKIVELDKKDIKPGDRVMAIGSGGVESMLIFLDNVKYEVKPEIRRDGSFSFEFLALSAGLHGITLVNFTGILFHSFLYNVSGITNENLMEMELANYLGLRSLSKQVSDFFRSLSSLSIRLDENTALLREDIQVLLNKSLKGSEISQKVILNNFSSVREDILTSLKEMNSKVEENLRLGSSMERDLANLKDRLDTLEDNLSSIEKNLLSLRQDLSSSLSSLQNLISGLKESLNNIVSRIDEVSSNLKLNFDNLMEVNRESLRNITLLVLTYIPQLMESLTLIQILVIITIVVLVIFSFIRRKKLG
;
A
#
# COMPACT_ATOMS: atom_id res chain seq x y z
N MET A 1 -28.97 25.92 18.93
CA MET A 1 -28.85 25.60 20.38
C MET A 1 -30.13 25.87 21.19
N VAL A 2 -30.84 27.01 20.97
CA VAL A 2 -32.05 27.40 21.73
C VAL A 2 -33.22 26.40 21.57
N LEU A 3 -33.48 25.91 20.35
CA LEU A 3 -34.53 24.90 20.09
C LEU A 3 -34.28 23.54 20.76
N TYR A 4 -33.01 23.19 20.99
CA TYR A 4 -32.62 21.94 21.65
C TYR A 4 -32.92 21.98 23.16
N ARG A 5 -32.68 23.15 23.79
CA ARG A 5 -32.89 23.35 25.23
C ARG A 5 -34.37 23.20 25.63
N GLY A 6 -35.29 23.70 24.80
CA GLY A 6 -36.73 23.58 25.03
C GLY A 6 -37.25 22.13 24.99
N ARG A 7 -36.76 21.33 24.03
CA ARG A 7 -37.16 19.91 23.91
C ARG A 7 -36.58 19.06 25.05
N MET A 8 -35.34 19.32 25.47
CA MET A 8 -34.70 18.61 26.58
C MET A 8 -35.38 18.85 27.92
N ASN A 9 -35.79 20.09 28.20
CA ASN A 9 -36.56 20.40 29.41
C ASN A 9 -37.92 19.69 29.44
N LYS A 10 -38.59 19.55 28.29
CA LYS A 10 -39.88 18.87 28.21
C LYS A 10 -39.76 17.36 28.48
N ILE A 11 -38.70 16.72 27.95
CA ILE A 11 -38.41 15.29 28.19
C ILE A 11 -37.97 15.06 29.65
N TYR A 12 -37.14 15.93 30.22
CA TYR A 12 -36.73 15.84 31.62
C TYR A 12 -37.93 15.95 32.58
N ASN A 13 -38.84 16.89 32.33
CA ASN A 13 -40.05 17.05 33.13
C ASN A 13 -41.02 15.85 32.98
N LEU A 14 -41.06 15.21 31.81
CA LEU A 14 -41.80 13.97 31.59
C LEU A 14 -41.22 12.80 32.39
N ILE A 15 -39.88 12.67 32.46
CA ILE A 15 -39.20 11.63 33.25
C ILE A 15 -39.46 11.81 34.76
N LYS A 16 -39.55 13.07 35.23
CA LYS A 16 -39.78 13.40 36.64
C LYS A 16 -41.25 13.18 37.09
N SER A 17 -42.21 13.01 36.19
CA SER A 17 -43.60 12.85 36.58
C SER A 17 -43.84 11.52 37.32
N LYS A 18 -44.65 11.56 38.39
CA LYS A 18 -44.98 10.37 39.20
C LYS A 18 -45.86 9.36 38.47
N SER A 19 -46.56 9.77 37.40
CA SER A 19 -47.53 8.93 36.69
C SER A 19 -46.94 8.02 35.63
N LEU A 20 -45.65 8.17 35.31
CA LEU A 20 -44.99 7.34 34.31
C LEU A 20 -44.45 6.07 34.97
N GLY A 21 -44.91 4.91 34.49
CA GLY A 21 -44.38 3.61 34.92
C GLY A 21 -42.89 3.46 34.59
N ASP A 22 -42.16 2.71 35.43
CA ASP A 22 -40.69 2.67 35.42
C ASP A 22 -40.11 2.20 34.07
N LYS A 23 -40.81 1.30 33.37
CA LYS A 23 -40.44 0.84 32.02
C LYS A 23 -40.46 1.96 30.97
N LEU A 24 -41.37 2.93 31.10
CA LEU A 24 -41.46 4.08 30.21
C LEU A 24 -40.40 5.13 30.56
N LYS A 25 -40.12 5.32 31.86
CA LYS A 25 -39.03 6.18 32.33
C LYS A 25 -37.67 5.69 31.84
N LEU A 26 -37.42 4.38 31.89
CA LEU A 26 -36.18 3.79 31.39
C LEU A 26 -36.01 4.00 29.87
N LYS A 27 -37.08 3.81 29.08
CA LYS A 27 -37.05 4.10 27.64
C LYS A 27 -36.79 5.58 27.34
N LEU A 28 -37.43 6.48 28.07
CA LEU A 28 -37.20 7.93 27.93
C LEU A 28 -35.80 8.34 28.37
N LEU A 29 -35.24 7.73 29.43
CA LEU A 29 -33.87 7.94 29.86
C LEU A 29 -32.88 7.46 28.79
N LEU A 30 -33.14 6.30 28.18
CA LEU A 30 -32.30 5.76 27.10
C LEU A 30 -32.33 6.64 25.85
N ILE A 31 -33.51 7.16 25.48
CA ILE A 31 -33.67 8.13 24.38
C ILE A 31 -32.96 9.44 24.72
N LEU A 32 -33.07 9.93 25.96
CA LEU A 32 -32.35 11.12 26.42
C LEU A 32 -30.83 10.90 26.37
N LEU A 33 -30.34 9.71 26.75
CA LEU A 33 -28.94 9.33 26.66
C LEU A 33 -28.48 9.33 25.19
N LEU A 34 -29.25 8.71 24.28
CA LEU A 34 -29.00 8.72 22.83
C LEU A 34 -29.06 10.12 22.19
N LEU A 35 -29.80 11.06 22.78
CA LEU A 35 -29.87 12.45 22.33
C LEU A 35 -28.77 13.34 22.93
N LEU A 36 -28.28 13.00 24.13
CA LEU A 36 -27.17 13.66 24.82
C LEU A 36 -25.81 13.24 24.27
N PHE A 37 -25.73 12.01 23.77
CA PHE A 37 -24.64 11.52 22.95
C PHE A 37 -25.15 11.49 21.52
N PRO A 38 -25.25 12.65 20.81
CA PRO A 38 -25.43 12.61 19.37
C PRO A 38 -24.38 11.63 18.91
N SER A 39 -24.84 10.58 18.22
CA SER A 39 -24.02 9.49 17.73
C SER A 39 -22.67 10.10 17.41
N ILE A 40 -21.62 9.73 18.14
CA ILE A 40 -20.27 10.01 17.69
C ILE A 40 -20.17 9.10 16.47
N ALA A 41 -20.82 9.50 15.38
CA ALA A 41 -20.32 9.29 14.06
C ALA A 41 -18.91 9.82 14.23
N TYR A 42 -17.99 8.88 14.45
CA TYR A 42 -16.58 9.07 14.24
C TYR A 42 -16.53 9.47 12.78
N SER A 43 -16.75 10.76 12.58
CA SER A 43 -16.71 11.43 11.32
C SER A 43 -15.24 11.31 10.98
N GLN A 44 -14.92 10.23 10.26
CA GLN A 44 -13.54 9.89 9.95
C GLN A 44 -12.94 11.14 9.36
N ARG A 45 -11.84 11.58 9.97
CA ARG A 45 -11.08 12.72 9.47
C ARG A 45 -10.52 12.30 8.13
N GLU A 46 -10.76 13.10 7.12
CA GLU A 46 -10.37 12.78 5.75
C GLU A 46 -9.16 13.62 5.37
N PHE A 47 -8.21 12.97 4.72
CA PHE A 47 -7.06 13.61 4.08
C PHE A 47 -7.05 13.16 2.62
N ASN A 48 -7.68 13.99 1.79
CA ASN A 48 -7.90 13.71 0.39
C ASN A 48 -6.82 14.42 -0.43
N LEU A 49 -6.11 13.65 -1.27
CA LEU A 49 -5.21 14.18 -2.28
C LEU A 49 -5.95 14.18 -3.63
N LYS A 50 -5.79 15.25 -4.41
CA LYS A 50 -6.37 15.30 -5.76
C LYS A 50 -5.74 14.28 -6.70
N LYS A 51 -4.48 13.93 -6.44
CA LYS A 51 -3.71 12.90 -7.12
C LYS A 51 -2.98 12.08 -6.07
N ASP A 52 -3.10 10.76 -6.14
CA ASP A 52 -2.51 9.81 -5.20
C ASP A 52 -1.19 9.21 -5.71
N PHE A 53 -0.63 9.74 -6.80
CA PHE A 53 0.67 9.35 -7.35
C PHE A 53 1.40 10.52 -8.01
N GLY A 54 2.71 10.41 -8.20
CA GLY A 54 3.50 11.44 -8.88
C GLY A 54 4.99 11.26 -8.70
N TYR A 55 5.75 12.30 -9.03
CA TYR A 55 7.21 12.30 -9.02
C TYR A 55 7.77 13.23 -7.93
N VAL A 56 9.06 13.10 -7.65
CA VAL A 56 9.78 14.04 -6.79
C VAL A 56 9.67 15.46 -7.36
N GLY A 57 9.32 16.43 -6.51
CA GLY A 57 9.15 17.83 -6.88
C GLY A 57 7.75 18.20 -7.40
N ASP A 58 6.86 17.23 -7.64
CA ASP A 58 5.48 17.51 -8.05
C ASP A 58 4.76 18.34 -6.97
N LYS A 59 3.91 19.27 -7.40
CA LYS A 59 2.97 19.99 -6.53
C LYS A 59 1.61 19.30 -6.56
N VAL A 60 1.17 18.79 -5.41
CA VAL A 60 -0.07 18.03 -5.28
C VAL A 60 -1.07 18.79 -4.42
N GLU A 61 -2.24 19.05 -4.97
CA GLU A 61 -3.35 19.69 -4.26
C GLU A 61 -3.96 18.73 -3.23
N PHE A 62 -4.25 19.23 -2.03
CA PHE A 62 -4.88 18.45 -0.97
C PHE A 62 -6.06 19.19 -0.33
N GLN A 63 -6.95 18.39 0.28
CA GLN A 63 -7.99 18.86 1.17
C GLN A 63 -8.03 17.98 2.43
N ILE A 64 -8.06 18.63 3.59
CA ILE A 64 -8.27 17.99 4.88
C ILE A 64 -9.55 18.57 5.49
N VAL A 65 -10.38 17.73 6.10
CA VAL A 65 -11.65 18.14 6.73
C VAL A 65 -11.84 17.51 8.11
N LYS A 66 -12.72 18.10 8.91
CA LYS A 66 -13.14 17.60 10.24
C LYS A 66 -12.03 17.65 11.31
N PHE A 67 -11.12 18.62 11.20
CA PHE A 67 -10.15 18.93 12.26
C PHE A 67 -10.67 20.01 13.22
N THR A 68 -9.93 20.33 14.27
CA THR A 68 -10.30 21.42 15.19
C THR A 68 -10.36 22.74 14.41
N PRO A 69 -11.47 23.50 14.42
CA PRO A 69 -11.53 24.80 13.71
C PRO A 69 -10.52 25.83 14.21
N ASN A 70 -9.96 26.63 13.30
CA ASN A 70 -8.96 27.68 13.59
C ASN A 70 -7.71 27.19 14.34
N SER A 71 -7.37 25.90 14.21
CA SER A 71 -6.30 25.23 14.93
C SER A 71 -5.05 25.11 14.07
N SER A 72 -3.87 25.12 14.70
CA SER A 72 -2.61 24.85 14.00
C SER A 72 -2.56 23.39 13.56
N LEU A 73 -2.21 23.15 12.29
CA LEU A 73 -2.14 21.82 11.68
C LEU A 73 -0.81 21.67 10.91
N SER A 74 -0.15 20.54 11.13
CA SER A 74 1.06 20.15 10.40
C SER A 74 0.81 18.90 9.56
N ILE A 75 1.32 18.89 8.33
CA ILE A 75 1.32 17.74 7.43
C ILE A 75 2.74 17.21 7.34
N PHE A 76 2.91 15.92 7.59
CA PHE A 76 4.20 15.24 7.59
C PHE A 76 4.28 14.21 6.47
N TRP A 77 5.48 14.07 5.89
CA TRP A 77 5.88 12.98 5.03
C TRP A 77 6.68 11.95 5.82
N LYS A 78 6.27 10.67 5.77
CA LYS A 78 7.04 9.58 6.36
C LYS A 78 7.98 8.96 5.32
N PHE A 79 9.29 9.17 5.52
CA PHE A 79 10.34 8.61 4.67
C PHE A 79 10.46 7.09 4.83
N THR A 80 11.07 6.43 3.85
CA THR A 80 11.35 4.98 3.93
C THR A 80 12.23 4.60 5.13
N ASN A 81 13.12 5.50 5.56
CA ASN A 81 13.96 5.29 6.75
C ASN A 81 13.19 5.49 8.08
N GLY A 82 11.90 5.81 8.02
CA GLY A 82 11.03 6.05 9.18
C GLY A 82 10.99 7.49 9.70
N SER A 83 11.83 8.40 9.19
CA SER A 83 11.83 9.80 9.63
C SER A 83 10.56 10.53 9.16
N LEU A 84 10.17 11.55 9.92
CA LEU A 84 9.06 12.45 9.57
C LEU A 84 9.61 13.84 9.24
N VAL A 85 9.18 14.40 8.11
CA VAL A 85 9.49 15.78 7.74
C VAL A 85 8.19 16.55 7.59
N SER A 86 8.10 17.73 8.19
CA SER A 86 6.96 18.62 7.99
C SER A 86 7.01 19.21 6.59
N LEU A 87 5.96 18.95 5.81
CA LEU A 87 5.78 19.54 4.48
C LEU A 87 5.09 20.90 4.56
N ILE A 88 4.12 21.03 5.47
CA ILE A 88 3.29 22.23 5.63
C ILE A 88 2.99 22.43 7.11
N ASN A 89 3.04 23.69 7.54
CA ASN A 89 2.43 24.16 8.78
C ASN A 89 1.39 25.21 8.39
N GLY A 90 0.12 24.97 8.73
CA GLY A 90 -1.00 25.85 8.40
C GLY A 90 -1.99 25.97 9.55
N LYS A 91 -3.09 26.68 9.31
CA LYS A 91 -4.24 26.72 10.23
C LYS A 91 -5.50 26.30 9.50
N THR A 92 -6.30 25.46 10.14
CA THR A 92 -7.63 25.11 9.64
C THR A 92 -8.54 26.34 9.67
N ASP A 93 -9.56 26.36 8.82
CA ASP A 93 -10.57 27.41 8.82
C ASP A 93 -11.62 27.22 9.93
N SER A 94 -12.65 28.08 9.94
CA SER A 94 -13.76 28.02 10.90
C SER A 94 -14.62 26.74 10.84
N LYS A 95 -14.48 25.93 9.78
CA LYS A 95 -15.14 24.64 9.61
C LYS A 95 -14.22 23.46 9.93
N GLY A 96 -12.96 23.72 10.28
CA GLY A 96 -11.97 22.66 10.51
C GLY A 96 -11.41 22.08 9.20
N GLU A 97 -11.40 22.86 8.12
CA GLU A 97 -10.85 22.48 6.83
C GLU A 97 -9.49 23.16 6.56
N LEU A 98 -8.60 22.48 5.83
CA LEU A 98 -7.39 23.08 5.26
C LEU A 98 -7.22 22.60 3.82
N ARG A 99 -6.91 23.53 2.92
CA ARG A 99 -6.58 23.26 1.51
C ARG A 99 -5.24 23.89 1.16
N GLY A 100 -4.53 23.28 0.22
CA GLY A 100 -3.25 23.81 -0.25
C GLY A 100 -2.57 22.88 -1.22
N ASN A 101 -1.27 23.11 -1.43
CA ASN A 101 -0.41 22.29 -2.27
C ASN A 101 0.80 21.81 -1.46
N ILE A 102 1.08 20.52 -1.48
CA ILE A 102 2.33 19.94 -0.98
C ILE A 102 3.32 19.77 -2.14
N THR A 103 4.62 20.00 -1.91
CA THR A 103 5.67 19.61 -2.87
C THR A 103 6.23 18.27 -2.44
N ILE A 104 6.22 17.28 -3.33
CA ILE A 104 6.68 15.93 -3.02
C ILE A 104 8.20 15.94 -2.79
N PRO A 105 8.70 15.54 -1.59
CA PRO A 105 10.13 15.57 -1.30
C PRO A 105 10.88 14.45 -2.04
N ALA A 106 12.21 14.59 -2.12
CA ALA A 106 13.08 13.53 -2.63
C ALA A 106 13.10 12.35 -1.66
N ASP A 107 12.66 11.17 -2.11
CA ASP A 107 12.63 9.92 -1.34
C ASP A 107 12.66 8.73 -2.31
N LYS A 108 12.92 7.52 -1.81
CA LYS A 108 12.85 6.28 -2.60
C LYS A 108 11.43 6.07 -3.12
N GLY A 109 11.27 5.47 -4.30
CA GLY A 109 9.95 5.18 -4.87
C GLY A 109 9.12 4.21 -4.03
N GLY A 110 7.83 4.13 -4.34
CA GLY A 110 6.86 3.27 -3.66
C GLY A 110 5.78 4.05 -2.90
N ARG A 111 4.98 3.33 -2.11
CA ARG A 111 3.82 3.90 -1.40
C ARG A 111 4.26 4.60 -0.11
N LYS A 112 3.82 5.83 0.08
CA LYS A 112 4.27 6.77 1.13
C LYS A 112 3.11 7.19 1.99
N LEU A 113 3.37 7.37 3.27
CA LEU A 113 2.37 7.76 4.25
C LEU A 113 2.48 9.27 4.51
N LEU A 114 1.37 9.98 4.30
CA LEU A 114 1.20 11.36 4.73
C LEU A 114 0.37 11.38 6.00
N LEU A 115 0.78 12.19 6.96
CA LEU A 115 0.14 12.32 8.27
C LEU A 115 -0.22 13.78 8.52
N ALA A 116 -1.50 14.06 8.75
CA ALA A 116 -1.95 15.36 9.21
C ALA A 116 -2.22 15.30 10.72
N MET A 117 -1.70 16.25 11.49
CA MET A 117 -1.89 16.35 12.94
C MET A 117 -2.14 17.79 13.37
N ASP A 118 -3.19 18.02 14.18
CA ASP A 118 -3.41 19.33 14.80
C ASP A 118 -2.84 19.42 16.23
N GLU A 119 -2.84 20.63 16.80
CA GLU A 119 -2.35 20.91 18.16
C GLU A 119 -3.15 20.20 19.28
N LYS A 120 -4.34 19.66 18.97
CA LYS A 120 -5.17 18.87 19.90
C LYS A 120 -4.90 17.37 19.78
N GLY A 121 -3.97 16.97 18.92
CA GLY A 121 -3.58 15.58 18.71
C GLY A 121 -4.54 14.80 17.81
N LEU A 122 -5.46 15.49 17.10
CA LEU A 122 -6.30 14.85 16.10
C LEU A 122 -5.44 14.48 14.89
N LYS A 123 -5.66 13.28 14.34
CA LYS A 123 -4.86 12.72 13.23
C LYS A 123 -5.73 12.25 12.08
N ALA A 124 -5.22 12.43 10.86
CA ALA A 124 -5.68 11.79 9.63
C ALA A 124 -4.47 11.36 8.81
N ASN A 125 -4.64 10.37 7.93
CA ASN A 125 -3.59 9.91 7.06
C ASN A 125 -4.07 9.77 5.61
N SER A 126 -3.12 9.81 4.70
CA SER A 126 -3.33 9.54 3.28
C SER A 126 -2.12 8.80 2.74
N THR A 127 -2.26 8.14 1.59
CA THR A 127 -1.15 7.47 0.93
C THR A 127 -0.87 8.09 -0.43
N PHE A 128 0.40 8.17 -0.80
CA PHE A 128 0.85 8.66 -2.08
C PHE A 128 1.85 7.68 -2.71
N LEU A 129 1.67 7.35 -3.98
CA LEU A 129 2.57 6.47 -4.72
C LEU A 129 3.64 7.31 -5.43
N LEU A 130 4.86 7.31 -4.89
CA LEU A 130 6.01 7.97 -5.50
C LEU A 130 6.58 7.10 -6.63
N LEU A 131 6.51 7.61 -7.86
CA LEU A 131 6.93 6.91 -9.07
C LEU A 131 8.37 7.28 -9.44
N PRO A 132 9.16 6.32 -9.99
CA PRO A 132 10.47 6.62 -10.53
C PRO A 132 10.36 7.46 -11.80
N LYS A 133 11.31 8.37 -12.00
CA LYS A 133 11.43 9.23 -13.18
C LYS A 133 12.89 9.42 -13.57
N ILE A 134 13.19 9.24 -14.86
CA ILE A 134 14.48 9.63 -15.44
C ILE A 134 14.48 11.16 -15.53
N VAL A 135 15.53 11.77 -14.99
CA VAL A 135 15.73 13.22 -15.00
C VAL A 135 16.66 13.60 -16.13
N GLU A 136 17.77 12.88 -16.27
CA GLU A 136 18.79 13.16 -17.28
C GLU A 136 19.62 11.92 -17.62
N LEU A 137 20.44 12.04 -18.66
CA LEU A 137 21.50 11.09 -19.00
C LEU A 137 22.85 11.75 -18.69
N ASP A 138 23.84 10.96 -18.28
CA ASP A 138 25.20 11.45 -17.99
C ASP A 138 25.92 12.01 -19.23
N LYS A 139 25.52 11.58 -20.42
CA LYS A 139 26.05 11.98 -21.72
C LYS A 139 24.99 12.69 -22.57
N LYS A 140 25.40 13.77 -23.24
CA LYS A 140 24.57 14.49 -24.22
C LYS A 140 24.81 14.02 -25.66
N ASP A 141 26.07 13.74 -26.01
CA ASP A 141 26.47 13.26 -27.33
C ASP A 141 26.73 11.75 -27.29
N ILE A 142 25.65 10.98 -27.36
CA ILE A 142 25.70 9.51 -27.30
C ILE A 142 26.03 8.97 -28.68
N LYS A 143 26.93 7.99 -28.79
CA LYS A 143 27.24 7.26 -30.02
C LYS A 143 26.87 5.77 -29.91
N PRO A 144 26.65 5.07 -31.04
CA PRO A 144 26.48 3.62 -30.99
C PRO A 144 27.68 2.94 -30.32
N GLY A 145 27.41 2.02 -29.41
CA GLY A 145 28.39 1.35 -28.56
C GLY A 145 28.70 2.06 -27.23
N ASP A 146 28.21 3.28 -27.02
CA ASP A 146 28.41 3.96 -25.73
C ASP A 146 27.63 3.29 -24.60
N ARG A 147 28.30 3.11 -23.45
CA ARG A 147 27.62 2.91 -22.17
C ARG A 147 27.11 4.26 -21.67
N VAL A 148 25.83 4.34 -21.38
CA VAL A 148 25.13 5.55 -20.94
C VAL A 148 24.52 5.30 -19.58
N MET A 149 24.70 6.24 -18.65
CA MET A 149 24.10 6.19 -17.32
C MET A 149 22.82 7.04 -17.32
N ALA A 150 21.67 6.40 -17.09
CA ALA A 150 20.43 7.09 -16.82
C ALA A 150 20.38 7.52 -15.35
N ILE A 151 20.10 8.80 -15.09
CA ILE A 151 20.00 9.37 -13.73
C ILE A 151 18.56 9.78 -13.48
N GLY A 152 18.00 9.37 -12.33
CA GLY A 152 16.60 9.60 -12.01
C GLY A 152 16.33 9.85 -10.53
N SER A 153 15.04 9.99 -10.21
CA SER A 153 14.50 10.21 -8.86
C SER A 153 13.36 9.25 -8.56
N GLY A 154 13.10 8.95 -7.28
CA GLY A 154 12.04 8.01 -6.90
C GLY A 154 12.40 6.55 -7.16
N GLY A 155 13.67 6.17 -7.04
CA GLY A 155 14.17 4.83 -7.36
C GLY A 155 13.56 3.72 -6.50
N VAL A 156 13.34 2.55 -7.12
CA VAL A 156 12.86 1.31 -6.48
C VAL A 156 13.87 0.19 -6.71
N GLU A 157 13.94 -0.79 -5.78
CA GLU A 157 15.03 -1.79 -5.71
C GLU A 157 15.24 -2.60 -7.00
N SER A 158 14.16 -2.80 -7.76
CA SER A 158 14.19 -3.47 -9.05
C SER A 158 13.21 -2.76 -9.98
N MET A 159 13.64 -2.51 -11.22
CA MET A 159 12.85 -1.85 -12.25
C MET A 159 12.83 -2.67 -13.54
N LEU A 160 11.69 -2.65 -14.22
CA LEU A 160 11.60 -3.11 -15.59
C LEU A 160 11.69 -1.88 -16.50
N ILE A 161 12.57 -1.95 -17.49
CA ILE A 161 12.72 -0.90 -18.50
C ILE A 161 12.48 -1.48 -19.89
N PHE A 162 11.99 -0.64 -20.79
CA PHE A 162 11.96 -0.91 -22.21
C PHE A 162 12.89 0.07 -22.91
N LEU A 163 13.90 -0.44 -23.62
CA LEU A 163 14.71 0.32 -24.57
C LEU A 163 14.19 -0.04 -25.96
N ASP A 164 13.53 0.90 -26.63
CA ASP A 164 12.94 0.69 -27.96
C ASP A 164 12.07 -0.57 -28.08
N ASN A 165 11.24 -0.80 -27.07
CA ASN A 165 10.35 -1.96 -26.91
C ASN A 165 11.05 -3.29 -26.54
N VAL A 166 12.36 -3.31 -26.36
CA VAL A 166 13.08 -4.46 -25.79
C VAL A 166 13.08 -4.36 -24.27
N LYS A 167 12.56 -5.39 -23.60
CA LYS A 167 12.42 -5.45 -22.15
C LYS A 167 13.75 -5.82 -21.48
N TYR A 168 14.15 -5.06 -20.48
CA TYR A 168 15.29 -5.35 -19.59
C TYR A 168 14.86 -5.26 -18.13
N GLU A 169 15.41 -6.13 -17.29
CA GLU A 169 15.34 -5.98 -15.84
C GLU A 169 16.63 -5.34 -15.36
N VAL A 170 16.51 -4.23 -14.64
CA VAL A 170 17.66 -3.48 -14.11
C VAL A 170 17.57 -3.37 -12.60
N LYS A 171 18.73 -3.54 -11.95
CA LYS A 171 18.93 -3.25 -10.53
C LYS A 171 19.66 -1.91 -10.42
N PRO A 172 18.93 -0.79 -10.27
CA PRO A 172 19.55 0.52 -10.20
C PRO A 172 20.37 0.67 -8.91
N GLU A 173 21.42 1.49 -8.96
CA GLU A 173 22.05 2.01 -7.76
C GLU A 173 21.14 3.09 -7.18
N ILE A 174 20.68 2.93 -5.93
CA ILE A 174 19.72 3.85 -5.29
C ILE A 174 20.36 4.51 -4.07
N ARG A 175 20.40 5.85 -4.07
CA ARG A 175 20.91 6.64 -2.96
C ARG A 175 19.85 6.85 -1.86
N ARG A 176 20.27 7.45 -0.74
CA ARG A 176 19.40 7.67 0.43
C ARG A 176 18.24 8.62 0.17
N ASP A 177 18.42 9.60 -0.72
CA ASP A 177 17.40 10.56 -1.15
C ASP A 177 16.47 10.00 -2.24
N GLY A 178 16.64 8.72 -2.62
CA GLY A 178 15.87 8.07 -3.68
C GLY A 178 16.27 8.48 -5.09
N SER A 179 17.34 9.26 -5.27
CA SER A 179 17.98 9.33 -6.57
C SER A 179 18.49 7.95 -6.97
N PHE A 180 18.42 7.64 -8.26
CA PHE A 180 18.85 6.35 -8.77
C PHE A 180 19.62 6.49 -10.08
N SER A 181 20.44 5.48 -10.38
CA SER A 181 21.12 5.39 -11.66
C SER A 181 21.24 3.95 -12.16
N PHE A 182 21.22 3.77 -13.48
CA PHE A 182 21.52 2.49 -14.13
C PHE A 182 22.19 2.70 -15.48
N GLU A 183 23.04 1.76 -15.88
CA GLU A 183 23.72 1.79 -17.17
C GLU A 183 22.97 0.99 -18.23
N PHE A 184 23.03 1.46 -19.48
CA PHE A 184 22.61 0.71 -20.66
C PHE A 184 23.56 0.98 -21.85
N LEU A 185 23.47 0.14 -22.88
CA LEU A 185 24.26 0.27 -24.11
C LEU A 185 23.43 0.93 -25.21
N ALA A 186 23.92 2.00 -25.82
CA ALA A 186 23.31 2.59 -27.01
C ALA A 186 23.64 1.74 -28.24
N LEU A 187 22.65 1.12 -28.88
CA LEU A 187 22.92 0.09 -29.91
C LEU A 187 23.07 0.65 -31.32
N SER A 188 22.26 1.63 -31.70
CA SER A 188 22.24 2.19 -33.05
C SER A 188 22.07 3.71 -33.02
N ALA A 189 22.32 4.36 -34.16
CA ALA A 189 22.08 5.78 -34.32
C ALA A 189 20.58 6.05 -34.55
N GLY A 190 20.07 7.16 -34.02
CA GLY A 190 18.67 7.56 -34.16
C GLY A 190 18.03 8.10 -32.88
N LEU A 191 16.72 8.32 -32.93
CA LEU A 191 15.92 8.69 -31.77
C LEU A 191 15.43 7.43 -31.06
N HIS A 192 15.73 7.33 -29.77
CA HIS A 192 15.45 6.17 -28.93
C HIS A 192 14.59 6.55 -27.73
N GLY A 193 13.89 5.57 -27.18
CA GLY A 193 13.01 5.73 -26.02
C GLY A 193 13.36 4.78 -24.89
N ILE A 194 13.51 5.33 -23.68
CA ILE A 194 13.58 4.57 -22.43
C ILE A 194 12.22 4.69 -21.74
N THR A 195 11.54 3.58 -21.54
CA THR A 195 10.28 3.54 -20.78
C THR A 195 10.47 2.76 -19.49
N LEU A 196 10.21 3.41 -18.36
CA LEU A 196 10.16 2.76 -17.05
C LEU A 196 8.76 2.16 -16.85
N VAL A 197 8.69 0.89 -16.45
CA VAL A 197 7.44 0.22 -16.08
C VAL A 197 7.56 -0.45 -14.71
N ASN A 198 6.43 -0.66 -14.06
CA ASN A 198 6.36 -1.49 -12.86
C ASN A 198 6.32 -2.99 -13.21
N PHE A 199 6.40 -3.86 -12.19
CA PHE A 199 6.31 -5.31 -12.38
C PHE A 199 4.98 -5.79 -12.99
N THR A 200 3.92 -5.00 -12.87
CA THR A 200 2.61 -5.27 -13.49
C THR A 200 2.46 -4.65 -14.89
N GLY A 201 3.53 -4.06 -15.45
CA GLY A 201 3.53 -3.45 -16.79
C GLY A 201 2.95 -2.03 -16.88
N ILE A 202 2.65 -1.37 -15.75
CA ILE A 202 2.16 0.01 -15.72
C ILE A 202 3.31 0.96 -16.02
N LEU A 203 3.13 1.81 -17.03
CA LEU A 203 4.07 2.84 -17.44
C LEU A 203 4.23 3.90 -16.35
N PHE A 204 5.48 4.13 -15.94
CA PHE A 204 5.85 5.16 -14.98
C PHE A 204 6.31 6.44 -15.67
N HIS A 205 7.21 6.33 -16.65
CA HIS A 205 7.83 7.47 -17.31
C HIS A 205 8.46 7.03 -18.63
N SER A 206 8.46 7.91 -19.64
CA SER A 206 9.19 7.73 -20.89
C SER A 206 10.14 8.89 -21.11
N PHE A 207 11.37 8.57 -21.51
CA PHE A 207 12.45 9.51 -21.77
C PHE A 207 13.01 9.28 -23.17
N LEU A 208 13.08 10.33 -23.99
CA LEU A 208 13.64 10.25 -25.34
C LEU A 208 15.08 10.74 -25.36
N TYR A 209 15.94 10.05 -26.10
CA TYR A 209 17.34 10.46 -26.30
C TYR A 209 17.77 10.20 -27.74
N ASN A 210 18.75 10.97 -28.21
CA ASN A 210 19.27 10.85 -29.56
C ASN A 210 20.68 10.24 -29.53
N VAL A 211 20.93 9.25 -30.38
CA VAL A 211 22.24 8.65 -30.57
C VAL A 211 22.82 9.17 -31.88
N SER A 212 23.85 10.00 -31.77
CA SER A 212 24.59 10.58 -32.89
C SER A 212 25.45 9.52 -33.58
N GLY A 213 25.25 9.34 -34.88
CA GLY A 213 26.00 8.38 -35.68
C GLY A 213 25.44 8.28 -37.08
N ILE A 214 26.27 7.77 -38.00
CA ILE A 214 25.85 7.45 -39.36
C ILE A 214 25.02 6.16 -39.28
N THR A 215 23.76 6.20 -39.70
CA THR A 215 22.91 5.00 -39.78
C THR A 215 23.54 3.99 -40.74
N ASN A 216 23.41 2.68 -40.49
CA ASN A 216 23.96 1.63 -41.37
C ASN A 216 23.47 1.75 -42.82
N GLU A 217 22.34 2.39 -43.08
CA GLU A 217 21.86 2.72 -44.43
C GLU A 217 22.87 3.58 -45.21
N ASN A 218 23.53 4.53 -44.54
CA ASN A 218 24.56 5.38 -45.16
C ASN A 218 25.92 4.65 -45.30
N LEU A 219 26.18 3.61 -44.50
CA LEU A 219 27.40 2.81 -44.63
C LEU A 219 27.31 1.85 -45.84
N MET A 220 26.14 1.28 -46.13
CA MET A 220 25.94 0.46 -47.33
C MET A 220 26.06 1.27 -48.62
N GLU A 221 25.61 2.53 -48.67
CA GLU A 221 25.85 3.40 -49.83
C GLU A 221 27.34 3.76 -50.01
N MET A 222 28.08 3.90 -48.91
CA MET A 222 29.53 4.18 -48.93
C MET A 222 30.36 2.94 -49.31
N GLU A 223 29.97 1.73 -48.88
CA GLU A 223 30.64 0.49 -49.26
C GLU A 223 30.32 0.07 -50.71
N LEU A 224 29.09 0.29 -51.21
CA LEU A 224 28.79 0.08 -52.64
C LEU A 224 29.60 1.02 -53.54
N ALA A 225 29.87 2.24 -53.11
CA ALA A 225 30.72 3.18 -53.85
C ALA A 225 32.21 2.74 -53.90
N ASN A 226 32.70 2.06 -52.87
CA ASN A 226 34.08 1.54 -52.83
C ASN A 226 34.23 0.18 -53.51
N TYR A 227 33.20 -0.68 -53.52
CA TYR A 227 33.26 -2.00 -54.14
C TYR A 227 33.19 -1.95 -55.69
N LEU A 228 32.73 -0.83 -56.28
CA LEU A 228 32.73 -0.61 -57.73
C LEU A 228 34.05 -0.03 -58.29
N GLY A 229 35.16 -0.17 -57.54
CA GLY A 229 36.53 0.14 -57.94
C GLY A 229 37.11 -0.71 -59.09
N LEU A 230 36.40 -0.84 -60.21
CA LEU A 230 36.86 -1.46 -61.47
C LEU A 230 37.65 -0.44 -62.32
N ARG A 231 38.87 -0.05 -61.89
CA ARG A 231 39.75 0.81 -62.72
C ARG A 231 41.20 0.37 -62.90
N SER A 232 41.66 -0.80 -62.42
CA SER A 232 43.10 -1.16 -62.58
C SER A 232 43.43 -2.42 -63.40
N LEU A 233 42.46 -3.24 -63.82
CA LEU A 233 42.77 -4.48 -64.57
C LEU A 233 42.80 -4.32 -66.11
N SER A 234 42.20 -3.30 -66.71
CA SER A 234 42.25 -3.11 -68.17
C SER A 234 43.55 -2.43 -68.65
N LYS A 235 44.25 -1.70 -67.78
CA LYS A 235 45.49 -0.98 -68.15
C LYS A 235 46.70 -1.91 -68.25
N GLN A 236 46.82 -2.90 -67.36
CA GLN A 236 47.94 -3.85 -67.37
C GLN A 236 47.91 -4.83 -68.55
N VAL A 237 46.72 -5.20 -69.04
CA VAL A 237 46.58 -6.07 -70.22
C VAL A 237 46.87 -5.30 -71.52
N SER A 238 46.57 -4.00 -71.57
CA SER A 238 46.83 -3.16 -72.75
C SER A 238 48.33 -2.86 -72.96
N ASP A 239 49.11 -2.72 -71.89
CA ASP A 239 50.54 -2.43 -71.98
C ASP A 239 51.38 -3.66 -72.39
N PHE A 240 50.92 -4.87 -72.03
CA PHE A 240 51.57 -6.13 -72.44
C PHE A 240 51.49 -6.37 -73.96
N PHE A 241 50.35 -6.07 -74.59
CA PHE A 241 50.19 -6.24 -76.04
C PHE A 241 50.91 -5.17 -76.87
N ARG A 242 51.20 -3.99 -76.31
CA ARG A 242 51.99 -2.95 -77.00
C ARG A 242 53.47 -3.32 -77.10
N SER A 243 54.02 -4.07 -76.14
CA SER A 243 55.43 -4.49 -76.14
C SER A 243 55.76 -5.59 -77.17
N LEU A 244 54.77 -6.30 -77.70
CA LEU A 244 54.95 -7.37 -78.70
C LEU A 244 54.98 -6.87 -80.15
N SER A 245 54.66 -5.59 -80.38
CA SER A 245 54.53 -5.02 -81.74
C SER A 245 55.81 -4.37 -82.30
N SER A 246 56.90 -4.30 -81.52
CA SER A 246 58.13 -3.60 -81.91
C SER A 246 59.32 -4.50 -82.26
N LEU A 247 59.12 -5.81 -82.48
CA LEU A 247 60.19 -6.72 -82.88
C LEU A 247 59.88 -7.43 -84.20
N SER A 248 59.92 -6.66 -85.29
CA SER A 248 60.05 -7.20 -86.64
C SER A 248 60.88 -6.24 -87.46
N ILE A 249 62.18 -6.54 -87.61
CA ILE A 249 63.08 -6.16 -88.71
C ILE A 249 64.49 -6.69 -88.37
N ARG A 250 65.06 -7.49 -89.29
CA ARG A 250 66.41 -8.13 -89.39
C ARG A 250 66.47 -9.60 -88.96
N LEU A 251 66.37 -10.56 -89.88
CA LEU A 251 67.36 -11.09 -90.88
C LEU A 251 68.16 -12.31 -90.36
N ASP A 252 67.72 -13.51 -90.76
CA ASP A 252 68.40 -14.53 -91.58
C ASP A 252 69.90 -14.92 -91.43
N GLU A 253 70.53 -14.78 -90.28
CA GLU A 253 71.77 -15.56 -89.99
C GLU A 253 71.76 -16.35 -88.68
N ASN A 254 70.64 -16.36 -87.96
CA ASN A 254 70.55 -17.01 -86.66
C ASN A 254 69.71 -18.29 -86.61
N THR A 255 69.25 -18.88 -87.71
CA THR A 255 68.26 -19.97 -87.68
C THR A 255 68.72 -21.28 -87.00
N ALA A 256 70.03 -21.49 -86.77
CA ALA A 256 70.53 -22.58 -85.92
C ALA A 256 70.59 -22.20 -84.42
N LEU A 257 71.11 -21.02 -84.08
CA LEU A 257 71.16 -20.50 -82.71
C LEU A 257 69.77 -20.13 -82.17
N LEU A 258 68.89 -19.58 -83.01
CA LEU A 258 67.49 -19.32 -82.69
C LEU A 258 66.73 -20.62 -82.42
N ARG A 259 67.09 -21.75 -83.05
CA ARG A 259 66.43 -23.04 -82.78
C ARG A 259 66.79 -23.57 -81.40
N GLU A 260 68.05 -23.39 -81.00
CA GLU A 260 68.55 -23.76 -79.68
C GLU A 260 68.06 -22.79 -78.61
N ASP A 261 68.08 -21.48 -78.85
CA ASP A 261 67.54 -20.47 -77.95
C ASP A 261 66.02 -20.53 -77.84
N ILE A 262 65.28 -20.82 -78.92
CA ILE A 262 63.84 -21.07 -78.88
C ILE A 262 63.56 -22.38 -78.13
N GLN A 263 64.37 -23.44 -78.28
CA GLN A 263 64.19 -24.65 -77.46
C GLN A 263 64.58 -24.46 -76.00
N VAL A 264 65.60 -23.67 -75.70
CA VAL A 264 65.98 -23.30 -74.33
C VAL A 264 64.91 -22.42 -73.72
N LEU A 265 64.36 -21.44 -74.46
CA LEU A 265 63.24 -20.60 -74.01
C LEU A 265 61.93 -21.40 -73.91
N LEU A 266 61.64 -22.34 -74.82
CA LEU A 266 60.49 -23.25 -74.71
C LEU A 266 60.65 -24.15 -73.49
N ASN A 267 61.82 -24.76 -73.27
CA ASN A 267 62.08 -25.61 -72.11
C ASN A 267 62.08 -24.82 -70.80
N LYS A 268 62.52 -23.56 -70.81
CA LYS A 268 62.49 -22.66 -69.65
C LYS A 268 61.08 -22.13 -69.38
N SER A 269 60.29 -21.89 -70.41
CA SER A 269 58.86 -21.54 -70.33
C SER A 269 58.01 -22.76 -69.91
N LEU A 270 58.31 -23.96 -70.40
CA LEU A 270 57.68 -25.22 -70.01
C LEU A 270 58.04 -25.59 -68.58
N LYS A 271 59.31 -25.48 -68.16
CA LYS A 271 59.71 -25.59 -66.74
C LYS A 271 59.10 -24.51 -65.87
N GLY A 272 59.01 -23.26 -66.35
CA GLY A 272 58.34 -22.18 -65.64
C GLY A 272 56.83 -22.43 -65.48
N SER A 273 56.19 -23.02 -66.49
CA SER A 273 54.81 -23.48 -66.46
C SER A 273 54.63 -24.68 -65.52
N GLU A 274 55.51 -25.67 -65.54
CA GLU A 274 55.48 -26.81 -64.60
C GLU A 274 55.71 -26.37 -63.16
N ILE A 275 56.63 -25.44 -62.91
CA ILE A 275 56.88 -24.87 -61.58
C ILE A 275 55.66 -24.06 -61.13
N SER A 276 55.07 -23.24 -62.01
CA SER A 276 53.85 -22.48 -61.71
C SER A 276 52.67 -23.41 -61.44
N GLN A 277 52.49 -24.48 -62.23
CA GLN A 277 51.48 -25.50 -62.01
C GLN A 277 51.70 -26.24 -60.69
N LYS A 278 52.94 -26.57 -60.33
CA LYS A 278 53.28 -27.24 -59.06
C LYS A 278 53.06 -26.33 -57.85
N VAL A 279 53.39 -25.04 -57.96
CA VAL A 279 53.10 -24.03 -56.92
C VAL A 279 51.60 -23.82 -56.78
N ILE A 280 50.86 -23.74 -57.89
CA ILE A 280 49.40 -23.65 -57.90
C ILE A 280 48.80 -24.92 -57.27
N LEU A 281 49.25 -26.13 -57.62
CA LEU A 281 48.79 -27.38 -57.02
C LEU A 281 49.07 -27.45 -55.52
N ASN A 282 50.26 -27.02 -55.08
CA ASN A 282 50.62 -27.00 -53.68
C ASN A 282 49.77 -25.99 -52.90
N ASN A 283 49.53 -24.80 -53.46
CA ASN A 283 48.66 -23.79 -52.85
C ASN A 283 47.20 -24.28 -52.78
N PHE A 284 46.68 -24.91 -53.84
CA PHE A 284 45.36 -25.53 -53.80
C PHE A 284 45.28 -26.67 -52.78
N SER A 285 46.36 -27.45 -52.62
CA SER A 285 46.41 -28.52 -51.61
C SER A 285 46.41 -27.94 -50.19
N SER A 286 47.18 -26.88 -49.93
CA SER A 286 47.18 -26.17 -48.64
C SER A 286 45.81 -25.58 -48.34
N VAL A 287 45.22 -24.84 -49.28
CA VAL A 287 43.89 -24.22 -49.14
C VAL A 287 42.82 -25.30 -48.90
N ARG A 288 42.91 -26.44 -49.57
CA ARG A 288 42.01 -27.57 -49.35
C ARG A 288 42.10 -28.12 -47.93
N GLU A 289 43.30 -28.30 -47.38
CA GLU A 289 43.48 -28.79 -46.01
C GLU A 289 43.03 -27.78 -44.95
N ASP A 290 43.25 -26.48 -45.18
CA ASP A 290 42.76 -25.40 -44.31
C ASP A 290 41.23 -25.36 -44.28
N ILE A 291 40.58 -25.49 -45.45
CA ILE A 291 39.13 -25.60 -45.56
C ILE A 291 38.63 -26.87 -44.84
N LEU A 292 39.27 -28.01 -45.05
CA LEU A 292 38.89 -29.27 -44.42
C LEU A 292 39.00 -29.19 -42.88
N THR A 293 40.04 -28.55 -42.37
CA THR A 293 40.26 -28.33 -40.94
C THR A 293 39.19 -27.40 -40.35
N SER A 294 38.91 -26.30 -41.03
CA SER A 294 37.85 -25.35 -40.63
C SER A 294 36.47 -26.01 -40.61
N LEU A 295 36.16 -26.85 -41.61
CA LEU A 295 34.91 -27.61 -41.67
C LEU A 295 34.79 -28.62 -40.53
N LYS A 296 35.88 -29.29 -40.13
CA LYS A 296 35.89 -30.20 -38.97
C LYS A 296 35.63 -29.45 -37.66
N GLU A 297 36.26 -28.29 -37.47
CA GLU A 297 36.05 -27.46 -36.28
C GLU A 297 34.59 -26.96 -36.21
N MET A 298 34.06 -26.48 -37.33
CA MET A 298 32.65 -26.09 -37.42
C MET A 298 31.72 -27.25 -37.07
N ASN A 299 31.95 -28.45 -37.62
CA ASN A 299 31.13 -29.61 -37.33
C ASN A 299 31.16 -29.98 -35.83
N SER A 300 32.34 -29.93 -35.21
CA SER A 300 32.46 -30.19 -33.76
C SER A 300 31.69 -29.17 -32.91
N LYS A 301 31.71 -27.88 -33.29
CA LYS A 301 30.93 -26.83 -32.59
C LYS A 301 29.42 -27.03 -32.78
N VAL A 302 29.00 -27.47 -33.97
CA VAL A 302 27.58 -27.80 -34.23
C VAL A 302 27.13 -28.98 -33.36
N GLU A 303 27.93 -30.03 -33.23
CA GLU A 303 27.62 -31.17 -32.36
C GLU A 303 27.53 -30.78 -30.88
N GLU A 304 28.41 -29.89 -30.41
CA GLU A 304 28.35 -29.34 -29.04
C GLU A 304 27.06 -28.55 -28.81
N ASN A 305 26.70 -27.67 -29.74
CA ASN A 305 25.46 -26.89 -29.66
C ASN A 305 24.21 -27.79 -29.68
N LEU A 306 24.22 -28.87 -30.46
CA LEU A 306 23.13 -29.85 -30.45
C LEU A 306 23.01 -30.56 -29.10
N ARG A 307 24.13 -30.93 -28.47
CA ARG A 307 24.13 -31.52 -27.11
C ARG A 307 23.59 -30.54 -26.06
N LEU A 308 23.97 -29.27 -26.15
CA LEU A 308 23.45 -28.21 -25.28
C LEU A 308 21.93 -28.06 -25.45
N GLY A 309 21.46 -28.03 -26.70
CA GLY A 309 20.02 -27.99 -27.03
C GLY A 309 19.25 -29.15 -26.38
N SER A 310 19.72 -30.38 -26.53
CA SER A 310 19.08 -31.54 -25.87
C SER A 310 19.16 -31.52 -24.34
N SER A 311 20.15 -30.83 -23.74
CA SER A 311 20.18 -30.61 -22.30
C SER A 311 19.11 -29.60 -21.87
N MET A 312 18.99 -28.49 -22.60
CA MET A 312 17.98 -27.46 -22.34
C MET A 312 16.56 -28.00 -22.49
N GLU A 313 16.30 -28.86 -23.47
CA GLU A 313 14.99 -29.52 -23.62
C GLU A 313 14.63 -30.39 -22.41
N ARG A 314 15.59 -31.13 -21.85
CA ARG A 314 15.39 -31.90 -20.62
C ARG A 314 15.13 -31.01 -19.41
N ASP A 315 15.87 -29.90 -19.29
CA ASP A 315 15.66 -28.95 -18.19
C ASP A 315 14.28 -28.28 -18.30
N LEU A 316 13.83 -27.94 -19.51
CA LEU A 316 12.49 -27.41 -19.75
C LEU A 316 11.40 -28.41 -19.39
N ALA A 317 11.57 -29.70 -19.72
CA ALA A 317 10.65 -30.76 -19.32
C ALA A 317 10.58 -30.89 -17.78
N ASN A 318 11.74 -30.92 -17.11
CA ASN A 318 11.80 -30.97 -15.64
C ASN A 318 11.15 -29.74 -14.97
N LEU A 319 11.35 -28.54 -15.54
CA LEU A 319 10.70 -27.33 -15.05
C LEU A 319 9.18 -27.36 -15.23
N LYS A 320 8.70 -27.94 -16.34
CA LYS A 320 7.28 -28.15 -16.59
C LYS A 320 6.66 -29.09 -15.55
N ASP A 321 7.28 -30.24 -15.29
CA ASP A 321 6.78 -31.20 -14.28
C ASP A 321 6.71 -30.58 -12.88
N ARG A 322 7.70 -29.74 -12.53
CA ARG A 322 7.71 -28.98 -11.28
C ARG A 322 6.61 -27.92 -11.22
N LEU A 323 6.30 -27.27 -12.34
CA LEU A 323 5.22 -26.31 -12.44
C LEU A 323 3.86 -27.01 -12.22
N ASP A 324 3.64 -28.14 -12.90
CA ASP A 324 2.42 -28.95 -12.73
C ASP A 324 2.24 -29.39 -11.26
N THR A 325 3.34 -29.82 -10.61
CA THR A 325 3.33 -30.17 -9.17
C THR A 325 2.98 -28.96 -8.28
N LEU A 326 3.44 -27.77 -8.62
CA LEU A 326 3.12 -26.55 -7.87
C LEU A 326 1.65 -26.14 -8.06
N GLU A 327 1.10 -26.31 -9.26
CA GLU A 327 -0.32 -26.06 -9.54
C GLU A 327 -1.22 -27.00 -8.73
N ASP A 328 -0.89 -28.28 -8.65
CA ASP A 328 -1.61 -29.27 -7.83
C ASP A 328 -1.57 -28.92 -6.34
N ASN A 329 -0.39 -28.53 -5.83
CA ASN A 329 -0.23 -28.09 -4.45
C ASN A 329 -1.04 -26.82 -4.16
N LEU A 330 -1.06 -25.86 -5.08
CA LEU A 330 -1.84 -24.63 -4.95
C LEU A 330 -3.34 -24.94 -4.91
N SER A 331 -3.83 -25.82 -5.80
CA SER A 331 -5.21 -26.31 -5.81
C SER A 331 -5.61 -26.98 -4.48
N SER A 332 -4.70 -27.76 -3.89
CA SER A 332 -4.93 -28.38 -2.56
C SER A 332 -5.00 -27.34 -1.44
N ILE A 333 -4.11 -26.34 -1.45
CA ILE A 333 -4.13 -25.23 -0.49
C ILE A 333 -5.43 -24.43 -0.60
N GLU A 334 -5.90 -24.14 -1.81
CA GLU A 334 -7.17 -23.44 -2.03
C GLU A 334 -8.36 -24.21 -1.44
N LYS A 335 -8.44 -25.53 -1.65
CA LYS A 335 -9.48 -26.38 -1.04
C LYS A 335 -9.43 -26.35 0.49
N ASN A 336 -8.23 -26.43 1.06
CA ASN A 336 -8.05 -26.38 2.51
C ASN A 336 -8.47 -25.02 3.10
N LEU A 337 -8.14 -23.91 2.42
CA LEU A 337 -8.57 -22.56 2.82
C LEU A 337 -10.08 -22.39 2.74
N LEU A 338 -10.75 -22.96 1.73
CA LEU A 338 -12.20 -22.96 1.61
C LEU A 338 -12.86 -23.73 2.77
N SER A 339 -12.33 -24.91 3.12
CA SER A 339 -12.82 -25.68 4.27
C SER A 339 -12.65 -24.91 5.58
N LEU A 340 -11.47 -24.34 5.81
CA LEU A 340 -11.19 -23.54 7.01
C LEU A 340 -12.13 -22.33 7.13
N ARG A 341 -12.42 -21.66 6.01
CA ARG A 341 -13.38 -20.56 5.96
C ARG A 341 -14.79 -21.02 6.34
N GLN A 342 -15.21 -22.20 5.89
CA GLN A 342 -16.52 -22.77 6.21
C GLN A 342 -16.62 -23.12 7.70
N ASP A 343 -15.57 -23.71 8.28
CA ASP A 343 -15.49 -24.05 9.70
C ASP A 343 -15.49 -22.81 10.61
N LEU A 344 -14.81 -21.75 10.20
CA LEU A 344 -14.87 -20.45 10.88
C LEU A 344 -16.27 -19.86 10.84
N SER A 345 -16.95 -19.94 9.70
CA SER A 345 -18.33 -19.43 9.55
C SER A 345 -19.33 -20.20 10.41
N SER A 346 -19.21 -21.52 10.49
CA SER A 346 -20.07 -22.35 11.34
C SER A 346 -19.82 -22.08 12.82
N SER A 347 -18.54 -21.95 13.22
CA SER A 347 -18.15 -21.59 14.59
C SER A 347 -18.69 -20.22 15.00
N LEU A 348 -18.61 -19.22 14.11
CA LEU A 348 -19.14 -17.88 14.36
C LEU A 348 -20.67 -17.90 14.53
N SER A 349 -21.38 -18.69 13.73
CA SER A 349 -22.83 -18.86 13.84
C SER A 349 -23.23 -19.49 15.17
N SER A 350 -22.49 -20.52 15.62
CA SER A 350 -22.69 -21.13 16.94
C SER A 350 -22.46 -20.16 18.10
N LEU A 351 -21.41 -19.32 18.01
CA LEU A 351 -21.15 -18.27 19.00
C LEU A 351 -22.27 -17.21 19.02
N GLN A 352 -22.81 -16.82 17.87
CA GLN A 352 -23.94 -15.89 17.79
C GLN A 352 -25.21 -16.45 18.45
N ASN A 353 -25.46 -17.75 18.28
CA ASN A 353 -26.58 -18.42 18.93
C ASN A 353 -26.38 -18.47 20.46
N LEU A 354 -25.18 -18.77 20.94
CA LEU A 354 -24.86 -18.74 22.38
C LEU A 354 -25.04 -17.34 22.98
N ILE A 355 -24.54 -16.29 22.30
CA ILE A 355 -24.72 -14.90 22.75
C ILE A 355 -26.21 -14.54 22.83
N SER A 356 -27.01 -14.98 21.87
CA SER A 356 -28.46 -14.74 21.85
C SER A 356 -29.16 -15.43 23.02
N GLY A 357 -28.83 -16.70 23.29
CA GLY A 357 -29.38 -17.44 24.44
C GLY A 357 -28.96 -16.86 25.80
N LEU A 358 -27.71 -16.38 25.91
CA LEU A 358 -27.25 -15.67 27.12
C LEU A 358 -28.00 -14.35 27.32
N LYS A 359 -28.25 -13.60 26.24
CA LYS A 359 -29.01 -12.35 26.29
C LYS A 359 -30.45 -12.58 26.74
N GLU A 360 -31.09 -13.64 26.25
CA GLU A 360 -32.43 -14.03 26.69
C GLU A 360 -32.46 -14.43 28.17
N SER A 361 -31.50 -15.25 28.60
CA SER A 361 -31.35 -15.65 30.01
C SER A 361 -31.15 -14.44 30.93
N LEU A 362 -30.32 -13.47 30.53
CA LEU A 362 -30.11 -12.24 31.27
C LEU A 362 -31.39 -11.41 31.39
N ASN A 363 -32.15 -11.27 30.31
CA ASN A 363 -33.44 -10.56 30.33
C ASN A 363 -34.43 -11.23 31.28
N ASN A 364 -34.47 -12.56 31.32
CA ASN A 364 -35.31 -13.32 32.24
C ASN A 364 -34.90 -13.08 33.70
N ILE A 365 -33.60 -13.06 34.00
CA ILE A 365 -33.09 -12.74 35.35
C ILE A 365 -33.49 -11.32 35.76
N VAL A 366 -33.30 -10.33 34.89
CA VAL A 366 -33.69 -8.94 35.16
C VAL A 366 -35.19 -8.84 35.44
N SER A 367 -36.03 -9.51 34.66
CA SER A 367 -37.48 -9.54 34.90
C SER A 367 -37.84 -10.14 36.25
N ARG A 368 -37.15 -11.20 36.69
CA ARG A 368 -37.37 -11.81 38.02
C ARG A 368 -36.91 -10.89 39.15
N ILE A 369 -35.81 -10.15 38.96
CA ILE A 369 -35.35 -9.14 39.93
C ILE A 369 -36.40 -8.03 40.07
N ASP A 370 -36.96 -7.54 38.96
CA ASP A 370 -38.01 -6.52 38.97
C ASP A 370 -39.27 -7.02 39.72
N GLU A 371 -39.66 -8.28 39.48
CA GLU A 371 -40.79 -8.92 40.18
C GLU A 371 -40.55 -9.01 41.69
N VAL A 372 -39.38 -9.52 42.11
CA VAL A 372 -39.01 -9.61 43.53
C VAL A 372 -38.96 -8.22 44.18
N SER A 373 -38.42 -7.22 43.48
CA SER A 373 -38.37 -5.84 43.95
C SER A 373 -39.78 -5.27 44.18
N SER A 374 -40.70 -5.50 43.24
CA SER A 374 -42.11 -5.11 43.38
C SER A 374 -42.78 -5.77 44.57
N ASN A 375 -42.56 -7.08 44.76
CA ASN A 375 -43.14 -7.84 45.88
C ASN A 375 -42.59 -7.36 47.23
N LEU A 376 -41.28 -7.09 47.32
CA LEU A 376 -40.67 -6.54 48.54
C LEU A 376 -41.23 -5.16 48.89
N LYS A 377 -41.42 -4.30 47.89
CA LYS A 377 -42.02 -2.98 48.09
C LYS A 377 -43.47 -3.08 48.61
N LEU A 378 -44.27 -3.95 48.02
CA LEU A 378 -45.65 -4.19 48.46
C LEU A 378 -45.68 -4.72 49.91
N ASN A 379 -44.82 -5.66 50.25
CA ASN A 379 -44.71 -6.18 51.62
C ASN A 379 -44.29 -5.09 52.61
N PHE A 380 -43.35 -4.23 52.22
CA PHE A 380 -42.93 -3.09 53.04
C PHE A 380 -44.08 -2.08 53.25
N ASP A 381 -44.80 -1.73 52.19
CA ASP A 381 -45.95 -0.83 52.26
C ASP A 381 -47.06 -1.40 53.17
N ASN A 382 -47.35 -2.70 53.07
CA ASN A 382 -48.30 -3.39 53.96
C ASN A 382 -47.86 -3.36 55.43
N LEU A 383 -46.58 -3.63 55.70
CA LEU A 383 -46.03 -3.58 57.06
C LEU A 383 -46.14 -2.15 57.65
N MET A 384 -45.85 -1.14 56.85
CA MET A 384 -45.96 0.26 57.26
C MET A 384 -47.41 0.65 57.57
N GLU A 385 -48.38 0.11 56.83
CA GLU A 385 -49.80 0.35 57.10
C GLU A 385 -50.25 -0.32 58.40
N VAL A 386 -49.87 -1.58 58.63
CA VAL A 386 -50.16 -2.29 59.90
C VAL A 386 -49.54 -1.55 61.10
N ASN A 387 -48.31 -1.06 60.97
CA ASN A 387 -47.65 -0.31 62.04
C ASN A 387 -48.34 1.05 62.29
N ARG A 388 -48.77 1.73 61.23
CA ARG A 388 -49.54 2.99 61.33
C ARG A 388 -50.87 2.78 62.04
N GLU A 389 -51.60 1.71 61.69
CA GLU A 389 -52.86 1.36 62.34
C GLU A 389 -52.66 1.01 63.82
N SER A 390 -51.62 0.25 64.14
CA SER A 390 -51.24 -0.07 65.54
C SER A 390 -50.94 1.19 66.36
N LEU A 391 -50.16 2.12 65.81
CA LEU A 391 -49.86 3.41 66.45
C LEU A 391 -51.13 4.26 66.64
N ARG A 392 -52.03 4.26 65.66
CA ARG A 392 -53.32 4.94 65.75
C ARG A 392 -54.18 4.36 66.87
N ASN A 393 -54.26 3.04 66.98
CA ASN A 393 -55.00 2.35 68.03
C ASN A 393 -54.43 2.66 69.42
N ILE A 394 -53.10 2.63 69.59
CA ILE A 394 -52.43 3.04 70.83
C ILE A 394 -52.76 4.50 71.16
N THR A 395 -52.69 5.40 70.18
CA THR A 395 -52.99 6.83 70.37
C THR A 395 -54.44 7.03 70.83
N LEU A 396 -55.40 6.33 70.23
CA LEU A 396 -56.80 6.36 70.65
C LEU A 396 -56.98 5.84 72.07
N LEU A 397 -56.30 4.76 72.43
CA LEU A 397 -56.34 4.19 73.78
C LEU A 397 -55.81 5.19 74.81
N VAL A 398 -54.63 5.78 74.55
CA VAL A 398 -54.04 6.83 75.38
C VAL A 398 -54.97 8.04 75.53
N LEU A 399 -55.54 8.53 74.42
CA LEU A 399 -56.48 9.67 74.43
C LEU A 399 -57.79 9.37 75.16
N THR A 400 -58.24 8.11 75.19
CA THR A 400 -59.48 7.72 75.86
C THR A 400 -59.27 7.55 77.36
N TYR A 401 -58.18 6.89 77.77
CA TYR A 401 -57.97 6.51 79.17
C TYR A 401 -57.25 7.57 80.01
N ILE A 402 -56.36 8.40 79.44
CA ILE A 402 -55.68 9.46 80.21
C ILE A 402 -56.69 10.45 80.82
N PRO A 403 -57.69 10.98 80.08
CA PRO A 403 -58.68 11.88 80.66
C PRO A 403 -59.47 11.25 81.81
N GLN A 404 -59.86 9.97 81.69
CA GLN A 404 -60.56 9.24 82.76
C GLN A 404 -59.69 9.10 84.01
N LEU A 405 -58.40 8.81 83.84
CA LEU A 405 -57.44 8.79 84.94
C LEU A 405 -57.29 10.17 85.57
N MET A 406 -57.20 11.24 84.78
CA MET A 406 -57.12 12.61 85.29
C MET A 406 -58.39 13.00 86.07
N GLU A 407 -59.57 12.63 85.57
CA GLU A 407 -60.85 12.89 86.23
C GLU A 407 -60.97 12.15 87.57
N SER A 408 -60.62 10.86 87.60
CA SER A 408 -60.57 10.10 88.86
C SER A 408 -59.54 10.69 89.85
N LEU A 409 -58.40 11.19 89.38
CA LEU A 409 -57.41 11.88 90.21
C LEU A 409 -57.98 13.17 90.81
N THR A 410 -58.71 13.96 90.02
CA THR A 410 -59.35 15.19 90.51
C THR A 410 -60.45 14.89 91.54
N LEU A 411 -61.24 13.84 91.34
CA LEU A 411 -62.23 13.39 92.33
C LEU A 411 -61.56 12.98 93.65
N ILE A 412 -60.46 12.24 93.58
CA ILE A 412 -59.67 11.87 94.78
C ILE A 412 -59.16 13.13 95.50
N GLN A 413 -58.59 14.10 94.77
CA GLN A 413 -58.13 15.36 95.35
C GLN A 413 -59.27 16.13 96.05
N ILE A 414 -60.44 16.22 95.43
CA ILE A 414 -61.63 16.85 96.01
C ILE A 414 -62.04 16.13 97.30
N LEU A 415 -62.07 14.79 97.30
CA LEU A 415 -62.42 13.98 98.46
C LEU A 415 -61.47 14.22 99.64
N VAL A 416 -60.16 14.31 99.35
CA VAL A 416 -59.12 14.63 100.33
C VAL A 416 -59.35 16.02 100.93
N ILE A 417 -59.62 17.03 100.10
CA ILE A 417 -59.91 18.40 100.56
C ILE A 417 -61.15 18.43 101.46
N ILE A 418 -62.25 17.78 101.05
CA ILE A 418 -63.48 17.68 101.85
C ILE A 418 -63.17 17.04 103.21
N THR A 419 -62.40 15.95 103.22
CA THR A 419 -62.02 15.25 104.46
C THR A 419 -61.23 16.17 105.39
N ILE A 420 -60.28 16.96 104.86
CA ILE A 420 -59.52 17.96 105.62
C ILE A 420 -60.45 19.04 106.18
N VAL A 421 -61.38 19.58 105.37
CA VAL A 421 -62.33 20.62 105.81
C VAL A 421 -63.25 20.09 106.92
N VAL A 422 -63.77 18.87 106.79
CA VAL A 422 -64.60 18.23 107.82
C VAL A 422 -63.82 18.07 109.13
N LEU A 423 -62.56 17.62 109.08
CA LEU A 423 -61.70 17.51 110.26
C LEU A 423 -61.46 18.86 110.93
N VAL A 424 -61.23 19.93 110.15
CA VAL A 424 -61.07 21.29 110.66
C VAL A 424 -62.36 21.78 111.34
N ILE A 425 -63.51 21.64 110.69
CA ILE A 425 -64.81 22.02 111.28
C ILE A 425 -65.08 21.24 112.57
N PHE A 426 -64.83 19.93 112.56
CA PHE A 426 -65.00 19.08 113.74
C PHE A 426 -64.09 19.51 114.88
N SER A 427 -62.84 19.87 114.59
CA SER A 427 -61.89 20.42 115.57
C SER A 427 -62.36 21.76 116.14
N PHE A 428 -62.97 22.61 115.30
CA PHE A 428 -63.51 23.91 115.68
C PHE A 428 -64.75 23.77 116.56
N ILE A 429 -65.70 22.89 116.20
CA ILE A 429 -66.87 22.55 117.01
C ILE A 429 -66.45 21.97 118.35
N ARG A 430 -65.45 21.08 118.36
CA ARG A 430 -64.92 20.48 119.59
C ARG A 430 -64.30 21.53 120.51
N ARG A 431 -63.56 22.52 119.97
CA ARG A 431 -63.06 23.66 120.75
C ARG A 431 -64.19 24.51 121.35
N LYS A 432 -65.29 24.70 120.61
CA LYS A 432 -66.44 25.50 121.06
C LYS A 432 -67.31 24.83 122.15
N LYS A 433 -67.15 23.51 122.36
CA LYS A 433 -67.86 22.74 123.41
C LYS A 433 -67.04 22.56 124.71
N LEU A 434 -65.77 22.97 124.70
CA LEU A 434 -64.82 22.77 125.81
C LEU A 434 -64.40 24.09 126.48
N GLY A 435 -65.00 25.21 126.08
CA GLY A 435 -65.02 26.49 126.80
C GLY A 435 -66.46 26.98 126.86
#